data_AF-A0AA36UJT1-F1
#
_entry.id   AF-A0AA36UJT1-F1
#
_cell.length_a   1.000
_cell.length_b   1.000
_cell.length_c   1.000
_cell.angle_alpha   90.00
_cell.angle_beta   90.00
_cell.angle_gamma   90.00
#
_symmetry.space_group_name_H-M   'P 1'
#
loop_
_entity.id
_entity.type
_entity.pdbx_description
1 polymer ?
#
loop_
_entity_poly.entity_id
_entity_poly.type
_entity_poly.pdbx_seq_one_letter_code
_entity_poly.pdbx_strand_id
1 'polypeptide(L)'
;MKTLIPTLMTAIILTACTSPAEKPQPSQPVTSSEKPSEPRQASTPALAAKWFVVSFDKFTEKDLAGRTAFLDLSKMPKAHGKMGCNHLTLQAQEAGAGKIDFGPIATTMMLCEDMKLEEAFLNMKSVWNYRFDGNDLILEQNGKTMRLRRQP
;
A
#
# COMPACT_ATOMS: atom_id res chain seq x y z
N MET A 1 -2.36 -36.13 -60.00
CA MET A 1 -2.69 -37.44 -59.39
C MET A 1 -3.30 -37.18 -58.02
N LYS A 2 -4.50 -37.72 -57.80
CA LYS A 2 -5.24 -37.67 -56.53
C LYS A 2 -4.70 -38.77 -55.62
N THR A 3 -4.58 -38.51 -54.33
CA THR A 3 -4.72 -39.55 -53.31
C THR A 3 -5.24 -38.92 -52.03
N LEU A 4 -6.46 -39.33 -51.70
CA LEU A 4 -7.22 -39.04 -50.50
C LEU A 4 -6.85 -40.12 -49.46
N ILE A 5 -6.65 -39.75 -48.20
CA ILE A 5 -6.67 -40.69 -47.08
C ILE A 5 -7.55 -40.09 -45.97
N PRO A 6 -8.67 -40.73 -45.61
CA PRO A 6 -9.52 -40.36 -44.49
C PRO A 6 -9.14 -41.17 -43.24
N THR A 7 -9.12 -40.53 -42.08
CA THR A 7 -9.10 -41.20 -40.76
C THR A 7 -10.15 -40.53 -39.88
N LEU A 8 -11.34 -41.13 -39.80
CA LEU A 8 -11.80 -42.08 -38.78
C LEU A 8 -12.18 -41.36 -37.47
N MET A 9 -13.47 -41.03 -37.36
CA MET A 9 -14.15 -40.69 -36.11
C MET A 9 -14.08 -41.86 -35.13
N THR A 10 -13.77 -41.58 -33.87
CA THR A 10 -14.15 -42.50 -32.77
C THR A 10 -14.63 -41.71 -31.55
N ALA A 11 -15.65 -42.28 -30.91
CA ALA A 11 -16.63 -41.71 -29.98
C ALA A 11 -16.09 -41.10 -28.67
N ILE A 12 -16.78 -40.05 -28.19
CA ILE A 12 -16.73 -39.56 -26.81
C ILE A 12 -17.91 -40.18 -26.07
N ILE A 13 -17.63 -41.06 -25.11
CA ILE A 13 -18.64 -41.67 -24.25
C ILE A 13 -18.70 -40.85 -22.95
N LEU A 14 -19.84 -40.21 -22.71
CA LEU A 14 -20.16 -39.55 -21.45
C LEU A 14 -20.44 -40.61 -20.38
N THR A 15 -19.61 -40.67 -19.35
CA THR A 15 -19.90 -41.44 -18.13
C THR A 15 -20.20 -40.48 -16.99
N ALA A 16 -21.39 -40.65 -16.40
CA ALA A 16 -21.88 -39.91 -15.24
C ALA A 16 -21.84 -40.78 -13.98
N CYS A 17 -21.80 -40.09 -12.84
CA CYS A 17 -22.09 -40.52 -11.47
C CYS A 17 -21.06 -41.40 -10.74
N THR A 18 -20.50 -40.87 -9.64
CA THR A 18 -20.90 -41.23 -8.26
C THR A 18 -19.71 -41.11 -7.29
N SER A 19 -19.88 -40.38 -6.20
CA SER A 19 -18.94 -40.36 -5.07
C SER A 19 -19.42 -41.35 -4.01
N PRO A 20 -18.50 -42.07 -3.35
CA PRO A 20 -18.70 -42.49 -1.98
C PRO A 20 -17.72 -41.78 -1.04
N ALA A 21 -18.24 -41.32 0.09
CA ALA A 21 -17.47 -40.89 1.25
C ALA A 21 -17.00 -42.14 2.02
N GLU A 22 -15.76 -42.13 2.53
CA GLU A 22 -15.36 -42.97 3.67
C GLU A 22 -14.31 -42.24 4.54
N LYS A 23 -14.52 -42.27 5.86
CA LYS A 23 -13.65 -41.76 6.96
C LYS A 23 -12.66 -42.87 7.42
N PRO A 24 -11.94 -42.76 8.57
CA PRO A 24 -10.68 -42.06 8.85
C PRO A 24 -9.53 -43.00 9.36
N GLN A 25 -8.39 -42.41 9.82
CA GLN A 25 -7.35 -42.90 10.78
C GLN A 25 -5.96 -43.36 10.21
N PRO A 26 -4.85 -43.46 11.00
CA PRO A 26 -3.96 -42.38 11.52
C PRO A 26 -2.41 -42.60 11.35
N SER A 27 -1.62 -41.58 11.79
CA SER A 27 -0.23 -41.62 12.35
C SER A 27 0.99 -41.73 11.38
N GLN A 28 1.68 -40.62 11.03
CA GLN A 28 2.94 -40.05 11.59
C GLN A 28 4.25 -40.78 11.17
N PRO A 29 5.48 -40.20 11.28
CA PRO A 29 5.98 -38.82 11.16
C PRO A 29 7.23 -38.70 10.24
N VAL A 30 7.53 -37.53 9.65
CA VAL A 30 8.95 -37.15 9.39
C VAL A 30 9.14 -35.64 9.53
N THR A 31 10.05 -35.32 10.44
CA THR A 31 10.60 -34.03 10.80
C THR A 31 11.54 -33.47 9.71
N SER A 32 11.65 -32.13 9.72
CA SER A 32 12.76 -31.31 9.21
C SER A 32 12.62 -30.74 7.80
N SER A 33 12.13 -29.51 7.73
CA SER A 33 12.91 -28.41 7.15
C SER A 33 12.33 -27.07 7.64
N GLU A 34 13.02 -26.49 8.61
CA GLU A 34 12.83 -25.09 9.01
C GLU A 34 13.81 -24.23 8.20
N LYS A 35 13.32 -23.21 7.49
CA LYS A 35 14.14 -22.05 7.08
C LYS A 35 13.28 -20.77 7.05
N PRO A 36 13.80 -19.61 7.51
CA PRO A 36 13.01 -18.58 8.20
C PRO A 36 12.28 -17.54 7.34
N SER A 37 11.32 -16.91 8.03
CA SER A 37 10.90 -15.50 8.00
C SER A 37 10.24 -14.93 6.74
N GLU A 38 8.94 -14.62 6.85
CA GLU A 38 8.47 -13.23 6.75
C GLU A 38 7.08 -13.08 7.43
N PRO A 39 6.82 -12.07 8.28
CA PRO A 39 5.49 -11.83 8.81
C PRO A 39 4.59 -11.24 7.71
N ARG A 40 3.65 -12.04 7.20
CA ARG A 40 2.58 -11.52 6.34
C ARG A 40 1.45 -10.95 7.18
N GLN A 41 1.26 -9.64 7.00
CA GLN A 41 -0.01 -8.89 7.12
C GLN A 41 -0.44 -8.39 8.52
N ALA A 42 -0.04 -7.16 8.82
CA ALA A 42 -0.79 -6.21 9.64
C ALA A 42 -0.42 -4.74 9.29
N SER A 43 -0.31 -4.41 7.99
CA SER A 43 0.17 -3.08 7.57
C SER A 43 -0.93 -2.04 7.42
N THR A 44 -2.12 -2.42 6.95
CA THR A 44 -3.22 -1.46 6.72
C THR A 44 -3.76 -0.87 8.03
N PRO A 45 -4.03 -1.67 9.09
CA PRO A 45 -4.42 -1.10 10.38
C PRO A 45 -3.35 -0.19 10.98
N ALA A 46 -2.07 -0.48 10.73
CA ALA A 46 -0.97 0.32 11.26
C ALA A 46 -0.83 1.67 10.56
N LEU A 47 -1.08 1.74 9.24
CA LEU A 47 -1.09 2.99 8.46
C LEU A 47 -2.36 3.81 8.66
N ALA A 48 -3.49 3.17 8.98
CA ALA A 48 -4.80 3.78 9.15
C ALA A 48 -4.88 4.65 10.42
N ALA A 49 -4.27 5.83 10.34
CA ALA A 49 -4.26 6.83 11.39
C ALA A 49 -4.13 8.23 10.80
N LYS A 50 -4.24 9.24 11.67
CA LYS A 50 -3.85 10.60 11.34
C LYS A 50 -2.39 10.84 11.74
N TRP A 51 -1.64 11.41 10.82
CA TRP A 51 -0.19 11.55 10.87
C TRP A 51 0.19 13.02 10.68
N PHE A 52 0.86 13.62 11.66
CA PHE A 52 1.41 14.97 11.53
C PHE A 52 2.74 14.94 10.81
N VAL A 53 2.94 15.84 9.85
CA VAL A 53 4.22 15.94 9.14
C VAL A 53 5.22 16.64 10.05
N VAL A 54 6.26 15.92 10.47
CA VAL A 54 7.31 16.47 11.33
C VAL A 54 8.50 16.97 10.51
N SER A 55 8.81 16.30 9.40
CA SER A 55 9.77 16.80 8.42
C SER A 55 9.43 16.27 7.04
N PHE A 56 9.80 17.02 6.00
CA PHE A 56 9.59 16.60 4.62
C PHE A 56 10.66 17.20 3.70
N ASP A 57 11.46 16.37 3.04
CA ASP A 57 12.51 16.81 2.12
C ASP A 57 13.46 17.84 2.78
N LYS A 58 13.44 19.10 2.32
CA LYS A 58 14.21 20.20 2.90
C LYS A 58 13.55 20.88 4.10
N PHE A 59 12.27 20.58 4.38
CA PHE A 59 11.52 21.16 5.49
C PHE A 59 11.82 20.38 6.78
N THR A 60 12.45 21.07 7.72
CA THR A 60 12.77 20.56 9.06
C THR A 60 11.59 20.74 10.01
N GLU A 61 11.68 20.11 11.18
CA GLU A 61 10.69 20.30 12.26
C GLU A 61 10.54 21.77 12.66
N LYS A 62 11.63 22.54 12.60
CA LYS A 62 11.59 23.99 12.85
C LYS A 62 10.82 24.75 11.77
N ASP A 63 10.96 24.37 10.50
CA ASP A 63 10.25 25.01 9.39
C ASP A 63 8.75 24.73 9.43
N LEU A 64 8.38 23.57 9.96
CA LEU A 64 7.00 23.11 10.10
C LEU A 64 6.38 23.46 11.47
N ALA A 65 7.16 23.99 12.40
CA ALA A 65 6.67 24.40 13.71
C ALA A 65 5.57 25.47 13.56
N GLY A 66 4.42 25.23 14.18
CA GLY A 66 3.25 26.10 14.06
C GLY A 66 2.48 25.97 12.73
N ARG A 67 2.98 25.21 11.76
CA ARG A 67 2.19 24.82 10.57
C ARG A 67 1.31 23.63 10.91
N THR A 68 0.04 23.70 10.52
CA THR A 68 -0.84 22.52 10.58
C THR A 68 -0.61 21.66 9.34
N ALA A 69 0.43 20.82 9.37
CA ALA A 69 0.73 19.87 8.30
C ALA A 69 0.42 18.43 8.73
N PHE A 70 -0.47 17.75 8.03
CA PHE A 70 -0.87 16.37 8.35
C PHE A 70 -1.42 15.61 7.13
N LEU A 71 -1.40 14.29 7.25
CA LEU A 71 -2.11 13.33 6.41
C LEU A 71 -3.03 12.49 7.29
N ASP A 72 -4.32 12.43 6.95
CA ASP A 72 -5.29 11.53 7.54
C ASP A 72 -5.50 10.34 6.61
N LEU A 73 -4.88 9.21 7.00
CA LEU A 73 -4.93 7.94 6.29
C LEU A 73 -5.93 6.96 6.96
N SER A 74 -6.70 7.41 7.96
CA SER A 74 -7.60 6.54 8.73
C SER A 74 -8.73 5.93 7.89
N LYS A 75 -9.04 6.53 6.73
CA LYS A 75 -10.14 6.13 5.84
C LYS A 75 -9.67 5.77 4.41
N MET A 76 -8.42 5.31 4.28
CA MET A 76 -7.90 4.79 3.00
C MET A 76 -8.92 3.84 2.33
N PRO A 77 -9.10 3.90 1.00
CA PRO A 77 -8.20 4.55 0.04
C PRO A 77 -8.39 6.07 -0.12
N LYS A 78 -9.44 6.65 0.46
CA LYS A 78 -9.66 8.10 0.43
C LYS A 78 -8.96 8.73 1.64
N ALA A 79 -7.97 9.57 1.39
CA ALA A 79 -7.23 10.28 2.42
C ALA A 79 -7.52 11.78 2.35
N HIS A 80 -7.25 12.45 3.46
CA HIS A 80 -7.32 13.90 3.60
C HIS A 80 -6.02 14.44 4.15
N GLY A 81 -5.79 15.74 4.04
CA GLY A 81 -4.60 16.33 4.62
C GLY A 81 -4.63 17.85 4.61
N LYS A 82 -3.55 18.41 5.11
CA LYS A 82 -3.23 19.83 5.00
C LYS A 82 -1.72 19.95 4.92
N MET A 83 -1.22 20.82 4.06
CA MET A 83 0.23 21.05 3.89
C MET A 83 0.57 22.51 4.13
N GLY A 84 0.17 23.07 5.27
CA GLY A 84 0.34 24.48 5.59
C GLY A 84 -0.99 25.23 5.51
N CYS A 85 -1.17 26.03 4.47
CA CYS A 85 -2.35 26.81 4.16
C CYS A 85 -3.47 25.94 3.58
N ASN A 86 -3.16 25.11 2.57
CA ASN A 86 -4.18 24.43 1.78
C ASN A 86 -4.56 23.03 2.28
N HIS A 87 -5.85 22.71 2.15
CA HIS A 87 -6.39 21.38 2.42
C HIS A 87 -6.24 20.48 1.20
N LEU A 88 -5.99 19.20 1.46
CA LEU A 88 -5.78 18.18 0.46
C LEU A 88 -6.86 17.10 0.56
N THR A 89 -7.26 16.59 -0.60
CA THR A 89 -7.93 15.29 -0.74
C THR A 89 -7.09 14.46 -1.70
N LEU A 90 -6.74 13.25 -1.31
CA LEU A 90 -5.87 12.39 -2.09
C LEU A 90 -6.31 10.94 -2.01
N GLN A 91 -5.87 10.12 -2.97
CA GLN A 91 -5.92 8.67 -2.83
C GLN A 91 -4.64 8.17 -2.17
N ALA A 92 -4.75 7.19 -1.28
CA ALA A 92 -3.62 6.54 -0.64
C ALA A 92 -3.92 5.05 -0.46
N GLN A 93 -3.04 4.19 -0.93
CA GLN A 93 -3.22 2.75 -0.84
C GLN A 93 -1.88 2.06 -0.70
N GLU A 94 -1.85 0.91 -0.03
CA GLU A 94 -0.65 0.09 -0.02
C GLU A 94 -0.40 -0.52 -1.39
N ALA A 95 0.85 -0.44 -1.86
CA ALA A 95 1.32 -1.06 -3.09
C ALA A 95 2.06 -2.39 -2.82
N GLY A 96 2.01 -2.89 -1.58
CA GLY A 96 2.73 -4.08 -1.13
C GLY A 96 4.22 -3.84 -0.86
N ALA A 97 4.88 -4.82 -0.25
CA ALA A 97 6.33 -4.79 0.05
C ALA A 97 6.79 -3.50 0.76
N GLY A 98 6.02 -3.03 1.75
CA GLY A 98 6.33 -1.81 2.49
C GLY A 98 6.26 -0.54 1.65
N LYS A 99 5.38 -0.49 0.64
CA LYS A 99 5.17 0.70 -0.19
C LYS A 99 3.76 1.23 -0.08
N ILE A 100 3.63 2.54 -0.12
CA ILE A 100 2.37 3.27 -0.22
C ILE A 100 2.36 4.06 -1.52
N ASP A 101 1.24 4.03 -2.21
CA ASP A 101 0.99 4.77 -3.43
C ASP A 101 0.01 5.91 -3.13
N PHE A 102 0.48 7.14 -3.29
CA PHE A 102 -0.34 8.34 -3.24
C PHE A 102 -0.82 8.67 -4.64
N GLY A 103 -2.09 8.38 -4.91
CA GLY A 103 -2.72 8.67 -6.19
C GLY A 103 -3.04 10.16 -6.39
N PRO A 104 -4.03 10.50 -7.23
CA PRO A 104 -4.34 11.89 -7.55
C PRO A 104 -4.60 12.75 -6.32
N ILE A 105 -4.07 13.97 -6.32
CA ILE A 105 -4.18 14.94 -5.23
C ILE A 105 -4.99 16.13 -5.74
N ALA A 106 -6.05 16.48 -5.01
CA ALA A 106 -6.79 17.72 -5.14
C ALA A 106 -6.49 18.63 -3.96
N THR A 107 -6.37 19.94 -4.21
CA THR A 107 -6.08 20.96 -3.20
C THR A 107 -7.08 22.10 -3.28
N THR A 108 -7.34 22.74 -2.14
CA THR A 108 -7.92 24.09 -2.16
C THR A 108 -6.94 25.08 -2.79
N MET A 109 -7.44 26.26 -3.20
CA MET A 109 -6.64 27.32 -3.82
C MET A 109 -6.64 28.60 -2.97
N MET A 110 -6.37 28.47 -1.67
CA MET A 110 -6.17 29.62 -0.79
C MET A 110 -4.79 30.22 -1.05
N LEU A 111 -4.73 31.55 -1.10
CA LEU A 111 -3.48 32.30 -1.26
C LEU A 111 -2.91 32.63 0.13
N CYS A 112 -1.73 32.12 0.42
CA CYS A 112 -0.97 32.40 1.63
C CYS A 112 0.42 32.95 1.27
N GLU A 113 1.07 33.61 2.23
CA GLU A 113 2.40 34.23 2.03
C GLU A 113 3.49 33.21 1.66
N ASP A 114 3.43 32.00 2.24
CA ASP A 114 4.33 30.90 1.92
C ASP A 114 3.54 29.67 1.47
N MET A 115 3.83 29.22 0.26
CA MET A 115 3.21 28.07 -0.43
C MET A 115 4.21 26.96 -0.75
N LYS A 116 5.47 27.09 -0.28
CA LYS A 116 6.57 26.19 -0.67
C LYS A 116 6.33 24.75 -0.23
N LEU A 117 5.65 24.54 0.90
CA LEU A 117 5.38 23.20 1.43
C LEU A 117 4.31 22.49 0.58
N GLU A 118 3.24 23.19 0.25
CA GLU A 118 2.19 22.73 -0.66
C GLU A 118 2.77 22.36 -2.02
N GLU A 119 3.58 23.25 -2.61
CA GLU A 119 4.24 23.01 -3.89
C GLU A 119 5.16 21.79 -3.84
N ALA A 120 5.97 21.65 -2.78
CA ALA A 120 6.84 20.50 -2.62
C ALA A 120 6.04 19.19 -2.51
N PHE A 121 4.90 19.22 -1.82
CA PHE A 121 4.05 18.04 -1.65
C PHE A 121 3.36 17.67 -2.96
N LEU A 122 2.82 18.63 -3.70
CA LEU A 122 2.17 18.39 -4.99
C LEU A 122 3.13 17.88 -6.06
N ASN A 123 4.42 18.19 -5.95
CA ASN A 123 5.46 17.71 -6.86
C ASN A 123 6.06 16.34 -6.47
N MET A 124 5.55 15.70 -5.41
CA MET A 124 6.02 14.37 -5.03
C MET A 124 5.60 13.31 -6.05
N LYS A 125 6.40 12.25 -6.23
CA LYS A 125 5.95 11.12 -7.04
C LYS A 125 5.04 10.22 -6.20
N SER A 126 4.22 9.44 -6.89
CA SER A 126 3.17 8.57 -6.35
C SER A 126 3.65 7.58 -5.26
N VAL A 127 4.67 6.75 -5.57
CA VAL A 127 5.01 5.56 -4.75
C VAL A 127 6.18 5.78 -3.81
N TRP A 128 5.96 5.63 -2.51
CA TRP A 128 6.95 5.78 -1.45
C TRP A 128 7.18 4.47 -0.72
N ASN A 129 8.42 4.17 -0.33
CA ASN A 129 8.66 3.14 0.67
C ASN A 129 8.26 3.69 2.03
N TYR A 130 7.72 2.85 2.90
CA TYR A 130 7.38 3.21 4.26
C TYR A 130 7.99 2.23 5.26
N ARG A 131 8.30 2.75 6.45
CA ARG A 131 8.60 1.95 7.64
C ARG A 131 8.07 2.66 8.88
N PHE A 132 7.90 1.90 9.96
CA PHE A 132 7.59 2.46 11.28
C PHE A 132 8.87 2.55 12.11
N ASP A 133 9.02 3.66 12.82
CA ASP A 133 10.08 3.91 13.78
C ASP A 133 9.45 4.45 15.08
N GLY A 134 9.18 3.54 16.02
CA GLY A 134 8.37 3.83 17.19
C GLY A 134 6.97 4.33 16.81
N ASN A 135 6.64 5.57 17.19
CA ASN A 135 5.37 6.22 16.86
C ASN A 135 5.41 7.02 15.55
N ASP A 136 6.54 7.00 14.85
CA ASP A 136 6.71 7.73 13.59
C ASP A 136 6.55 6.76 12.40
N LEU A 137 5.90 7.27 11.36
CA LEU A 137 5.88 6.70 10.02
C LEU A 137 6.95 7.43 9.20
N ILE A 138 7.88 6.68 8.64
CA ILE A 138 8.93 7.22 7.77
C ILE A 138 8.61 6.82 6.34
N LEU A 139 8.47 7.81 5.45
CA LEU A 139 8.30 7.61 4.02
C LEU A 139 9.58 8.01 3.28
N GLU A 140 10.04 7.19 2.35
CA GLU A 140 11.26 7.44 1.57
C GLU A 140 11.06 7.22 0.08
N GLN A 141 11.58 8.15 -0.72
CA GLN A 141 11.54 8.09 -2.17
C GLN A 141 12.69 8.90 -2.79
N ASN A 142 13.56 8.26 -3.58
CA ASN A 142 14.63 8.92 -4.34
C ASN A 142 15.49 9.88 -3.49
N GLY A 143 15.88 9.45 -2.28
CA GLY A 143 16.66 10.27 -1.35
C GLY A 143 15.87 11.35 -0.59
N LYS A 144 14.59 11.55 -0.90
CA LYS A 144 13.68 12.37 -0.10
C LYS A 144 13.09 11.54 1.04
N THR A 145 12.94 12.17 2.19
CA THR A 145 12.34 11.55 3.39
C THR A 145 11.21 12.42 3.91
N MET A 146 10.12 11.79 4.33
CA MET A 146 9.04 12.40 5.10
C MET A 146 8.90 11.65 6.42
N ARG A 147 9.07 12.35 7.54
CA ARG A 147 8.81 11.78 8.86
C ARG A 147 7.48 12.29 9.34
N LEU A 148 6.58 11.37 9.66
CA LEU A 148 5.28 11.69 10.20
C LEU A 148 5.11 11.08 11.59
N ARG A 149 4.42 11.80 12.46
CA ARG A 149 4.13 11.34 13.82
C ARG A 149 2.66 11.01 13.97
N ARG A 150 2.36 9.84 14.53
CA ARG A 150 0.97 9.47 14.80
C ARG A 150 0.34 10.49 15.74
N GLN A 151 -0.84 10.98 15.41
CA GLN A 151 -1.65 11.75 16.35
C GLN A 151 -2.00 10.83 17.53
N PRO A 152 -1.78 11.26 18.79
CA PRO A 152 -2.13 10.49 19.97
C PRO A 152 -3.59 10.05 19.99
#